data_AF-A0AAU0MLG5-F1
#
_entry.id   AF-A0AAU0MLG5-F1
#
_cell.length_a   1.000
_cell.length_b   1.000
_cell.length_c   1.000
_cell.angle_alpha   90.00
_cell.angle_beta   90.00
_cell.angle_gamma   90.00
#
_symmetry.space_group_name_H-M   'P 1'
#
loop_
_entity.id
_entity.type
_entity.pdbx_description
1 polymer ?
#
loop_
_entity_poly.entity_id
_entity_poly.type
_entity_poly.pdbx_seq_one_letter_code
_entity_poly.pdbx_strand_id
1 'polypeptide(L)'
;MIRTISAALIILALSAPAQADEAANVAGRWVFTAQIGMGCDFGGQAFLKQISPDRYKGELTATQSCVDLPEDYIVRQECEASRLGDQLSIRCTVVEFMNGFSSEFYYPDNFTLTIASSERMHGALVSASTAPAVWQRNDGGIS
;
A
#
# COMPACT_ATOMS: atom_id res chain seq x y z
N MET A 1 66.36 -18.79 33.27
CA MET A 1 64.99 -18.53 33.76
C MET A 1 64.28 -17.72 32.69
N ILE A 2 63.38 -18.35 31.93
CA ILE A 2 62.78 -17.80 30.71
C ILE A 2 61.57 -16.94 31.09
N ARG A 3 61.57 -15.68 30.66
CA ARG A 3 60.43 -14.74 30.75
C ARG A 3 59.59 -14.90 29.49
N THR A 4 58.34 -15.33 29.62
CA THR A 4 57.34 -15.29 28.55
C THR A 4 56.35 -14.15 28.84
N ILE A 5 56.34 -13.17 27.93
CA ILE A 5 55.36 -12.07 27.90
C ILE A 5 54.23 -12.52 26.98
N SER A 6 53.05 -12.77 27.54
CA SER A 6 51.83 -13.04 26.77
C SER A 6 51.22 -11.71 26.31
N ALA A 7 51.28 -11.45 25.01
CA ALA A 7 50.58 -10.33 24.38
C ALA A 7 49.11 -10.70 24.17
N ALA A 8 48.20 -9.98 24.84
CA ALA A 8 46.76 -10.08 24.64
C ALA A 8 46.35 -9.29 23.38
N LEU A 9 45.79 -9.98 22.40
CA LEU A 9 45.29 -9.41 21.15
C LEU A 9 43.87 -8.85 21.40
N ILE A 10 43.73 -7.52 21.46
CA ILE A 10 42.44 -6.84 21.57
C ILE A 10 41.81 -6.79 20.16
N ILE A 11 40.74 -7.56 19.97
CA ILE A 11 39.93 -7.52 18.74
C ILE A 11 38.98 -6.31 18.87
N LEU A 12 39.31 -5.23 18.17
CA LEU A 12 38.41 -4.11 17.93
C LEU A 12 37.32 -4.54 16.95
N ALA A 13 36.12 -4.84 17.46
CA ALA A 13 34.93 -5.01 16.64
C ALA A 13 34.56 -3.65 16.02
N LEU A 14 34.85 -3.47 14.72
CA LEU A 14 34.29 -2.36 13.96
C LEU A 14 32.78 -2.58 13.83
N SER A 15 32.00 -1.81 14.56
CA SER A 15 30.57 -1.65 14.30
C SER A 15 30.42 -1.02 12.91
N ALA A 16 30.03 -1.82 11.92
CA ALA A 16 29.62 -1.28 10.63
C ALA A 16 28.45 -0.30 10.85
N PRO A 17 28.45 0.87 10.20
CA PRO A 17 27.31 1.77 10.27
C PRO A 17 26.09 1.02 9.74
N ALA A 18 25.02 0.95 10.53
CA ALA A 18 23.72 0.51 10.05
C ALA A 18 23.36 1.44 8.87
N GLN A 19 23.36 0.90 7.65
CA GLN A 19 22.75 1.58 6.52
C GLN A 19 21.31 1.86 6.93
N ALA A 20 20.97 3.13 7.10
CA ALA A 20 19.58 3.52 7.23
C ALA A 20 18.91 3.07 5.93
N ASP A 21 18.11 2.00 6.00
CA ASP A 21 17.29 1.56 4.88
C ASP A 21 16.48 2.78 4.43
N GLU A 22 16.75 3.23 3.21
CA GLU A 22 16.02 4.36 2.65
C GLU A 22 14.54 3.98 2.64
N ALA A 23 13.72 4.78 3.33
CA ALA A 23 12.32 4.45 3.50
C ALA A 23 11.66 4.28 2.12
N ALA A 24 11.15 3.08 1.84
CA ALA A 24 10.60 2.76 0.51
C ALA A 24 9.64 3.85 0.02
N ASN A 25 9.86 4.33 -1.21
CA ASN A 25 9.02 5.38 -1.79
C ASN A 25 7.63 4.82 -2.12
N VAL A 26 6.59 5.37 -1.49
CA VAL A 26 5.19 4.97 -1.72
C VAL A 26 4.44 5.91 -2.68
N ALA A 27 5.03 7.03 -3.06
CA ALA A 27 4.44 7.93 -4.05
C ALA A 27 4.44 7.29 -5.45
N GLY A 28 3.48 7.72 -6.28
CA GLY A 28 3.31 7.24 -7.64
C GLY A 28 2.05 6.42 -7.84
N ARG A 29 2.04 5.63 -8.92
CA ARG A 29 0.88 4.87 -9.38
C ARG A 29 0.93 3.43 -8.87
N TRP A 30 -0.25 2.92 -8.56
CA TRP A 30 -0.47 1.59 -8.01
C TRP A 30 -1.64 0.90 -8.71
N VAL A 31 -1.57 -0.42 -8.87
CA VAL A 31 -2.72 -1.28 -9.09
C VAL A 31 -3.00 -2.01 -7.77
N PHE A 32 -4.25 -2.12 -7.37
CA PHE A 32 -4.63 -2.92 -6.22
C PHE A 32 -5.64 -4.01 -6.60
N THR A 33 -5.64 -5.07 -5.80
CA THR A 33 -6.63 -6.14 -5.82
C THR A 33 -7.05 -6.45 -4.38
N ALA A 34 -8.32 -6.83 -4.17
CA ALA A 34 -8.81 -7.30 -2.88
C ALA A 34 -9.67 -8.56 -3.03
N GLN A 35 -9.53 -9.49 -2.08
CA GLN A 35 -10.24 -10.76 -2.09
C GLN A 35 -11.56 -10.65 -1.33
N ILE A 36 -12.58 -10.05 -1.96
CA ILE A 36 -13.89 -9.81 -1.32
C ILE A 36 -14.82 -11.04 -1.34
N GLY A 37 -14.46 -12.09 -2.08
CA GLY A 37 -15.22 -13.34 -2.17
C GLY A 37 -16.50 -13.20 -3.02
N MET A 38 -17.44 -14.14 -2.84
CA MET A 38 -18.78 -14.13 -3.46
C MET A 38 -18.81 -14.06 -4.99
N GLY A 39 -17.78 -14.56 -5.67
CA GLY A 39 -17.71 -14.52 -7.13
C GLY A 39 -17.54 -13.10 -7.70
N CYS A 40 -16.97 -12.20 -6.89
CA CYS A 40 -16.64 -10.85 -7.32
C CYS A 40 -15.13 -10.65 -7.43
N ASP A 41 -14.70 -10.05 -8.53
CA ASP A 41 -13.38 -9.47 -8.68
C ASP A 41 -13.39 -8.02 -8.20
N PHE A 42 -12.43 -7.66 -7.35
CA PHE A 42 -12.30 -6.31 -6.82
C PHE A 42 -10.86 -5.82 -6.93
N GLY A 43 -10.69 -4.64 -7.50
CA GLY A 43 -9.39 -4.03 -7.68
C GLY A 43 -9.50 -2.63 -8.22
N GLY A 44 -8.42 -2.11 -8.78
CA GLY A 44 -8.43 -0.79 -9.37
C GLY A 44 -7.06 -0.17 -9.44
N GLN A 45 -7.04 1.14 -9.68
CA GLN A 45 -5.83 1.94 -9.76
C GLN A 45 -5.84 3.03 -8.72
N ALA A 46 -4.66 3.39 -8.23
CA ALA A 46 -4.47 4.51 -7.33
C ALA A 46 -3.25 5.35 -7.73
N PHE A 47 -3.27 6.63 -7.39
CA PHE A 47 -2.13 7.52 -7.50
C PHE A 47 -1.93 8.23 -6.16
N LEU A 48 -0.72 8.14 -5.59
CA LEU A 48 -0.34 8.80 -4.35
C LEU A 48 0.66 9.93 -4.62
N LYS A 49 0.30 11.14 -4.25
CA LYS A 49 1.16 12.33 -4.29
C LYS A 49 1.60 12.70 -2.88
N GLN A 50 2.90 12.72 -2.64
CA GLN A 50 3.46 13.15 -1.37
C GLN A 50 3.18 14.65 -1.14
N ILE A 51 2.69 14.98 0.06
CA ILE A 51 2.44 16.36 0.50
C ILE A 51 3.28 16.76 1.71
N SER A 52 3.73 15.79 2.50
CA SER A 52 4.72 15.94 3.57
C SER A 52 5.45 14.60 3.77
N PRO A 53 6.50 14.51 4.62
CA PRO A 53 7.30 13.28 4.76
C PRO A 53 6.46 12.00 4.94
N ASP A 54 5.42 12.05 5.76
CA ASP A 54 4.58 10.90 6.10
C ASP A 54 3.11 11.05 5.66
N ARG A 55 2.81 12.00 4.76
CA ARG A 55 1.44 12.26 4.29
C ARG A 55 1.35 12.34 2.78
N TYR A 56 0.27 11.79 2.25
CA TYR A 56 0.00 11.73 0.82
C TYR A 56 -1.46 12.11 0.55
N LYS A 57 -1.68 12.82 -0.56
CA LYS A 57 -2.99 12.89 -1.20
C LYS A 57 -3.08 11.79 -2.24
N GLY A 58 -4.23 11.15 -2.34
CA GLY A 58 -4.47 10.06 -3.25
C GLY A 58 -5.72 10.25 -4.09
N GLU A 59 -5.69 9.66 -5.27
CA GLU A 59 -6.87 9.41 -6.10
C GLU A 59 -6.95 7.91 -6.35
N LEU A 60 -8.15 7.35 -6.24
CA LEU A 60 -8.40 5.92 -6.42
C LEU A 60 -9.60 5.72 -7.33
N THR A 61 -9.46 4.81 -8.29
CA THR A 61 -10.58 4.32 -9.11
C THR A 61 -10.71 2.82 -8.84
N ALA A 62 -11.77 2.45 -8.12
CA ALA A 62 -12.11 1.07 -7.82
C ALA A 62 -12.97 0.48 -8.95
N THR A 63 -12.75 -0.80 -9.23
CA THR A 63 -13.56 -1.61 -10.13
C THR A 63 -14.01 -2.84 -9.38
N GLN A 64 -15.32 -3.10 -9.44
CA GLN A 64 -15.93 -4.32 -8.91
C GLN A 64 -16.74 -4.98 -10.02
N SER A 65 -16.41 -6.23 -10.33
CA SER A 65 -17.16 -7.06 -11.26
C SER A 65 -17.69 -8.27 -10.50
N CYS A 66 -18.99 -8.52 -10.55
CA CYS A 66 -19.63 -9.65 -9.87
C CYS A 66 -20.56 -10.37 -10.84
N VAL A 67 -20.59 -11.70 -10.79
CA VAL A 67 -21.44 -12.51 -11.67
C VAL A 67 -22.93 -12.16 -11.55
N ASP A 68 -23.38 -11.79 -10.34
CA ASP A 68 -24.80 -11.49 -10.07
C ASP A 68 -25.17 -10.01 -10.31
N LEU A 69 -24.20 -9.16 -10.67
CA LEU A 69 -24.46 -7.76 -10.97
C LEU A 69 -24.63 -7.56 -12.49
N PRO A 70 -25.55 -6.68 -12.92
CA PRO A 70 -25.80 -6.45 -14.34
C PRO A 70 -24.67 -5.68 -15.04
N GLU A 71 -23.83 -4.98 -14.27
CA GLU A 71 -22.73 -4.17 -14.77
C GLU A 71 -21.62 -4.05 -13.72
N ASP A 72 -20.41 -3.73 -14.19
CA ASP A 72 -19.27 -3.46 -13.33
C ASP A 72 -19.42 -2.11 -12.64
N TYR A 73 -19.10 -2.05 -11.36
CA TYR A 73 -19.04 -0.79 -10.65
C TYR A 73 -17.68 -0.16 -10.87
N ILE A 74 -17.67 1.12 -11.26
CA ILE A 74 -16.45 1.90 -11.40
C ILE A 74 -16.61 3.15 -10.56
N VAL A 75 -15.84 3.26 -9.47
CA VAL A 75 -16.04 4.30 -8.46
C VAL A 75 -14.76 5.09 -8.25
N ARG A 76 -14.84 6.41 -8.47
CA ARG A 76 -13.76 7.35 -8.24
C ARG A 76 -13.83 7.92 -6.82
N GLN A 77 -12.68 7.95 -6.17
CA GLN A 77 -12.52 8.33 -4.77
C GLN A 77 -11.31 9.24 -4.59
N GLU A 78 -11.44 10.18 -3.66
CA GLU A 78 -10.33 10.99 -3.16
C GLU A 78 -9.87 10.40 -1.83
N CYS A 79 -8.56 10.35 -1.62
CA CYS A 79 -7.98 9.68 -0.46
C CYS A 79 -6.91 10.54 0.22
N GLU A 80 -6.76 10.33 1.52
CA GLU A 80 -5.62 10.78 2.31
C GLU A 80 -4.89 9.56 2.85
N ALA A 81 -3.56 9.53 2.72
CA ALA A 81 -2.73 8.50 3.31
C ALA A 81 -1.78 9.06 4.36
N SER A 82 -1.55 8.28 5.41
CA SER A 82 -0.57 8.55 6.45
C SER A 82 0.34 7.34 6.67
N ARG A 83 1.65 7.60 6.74
CA ARG A 83 2.67 6.59 6.98
C ARG A 83 3.12 6.59 8.44
N LEU A 84 3.36 5.41 8.99
CA LEU A 84 4.05 5.20 10.26
C LEU A 84 4.97 3.98 10.12
N GLY A 85 6.28 4.22 9.98
CA GLY A 85 7.25 3.15 9.74
C GLY A 85 6.99 2.44 8.41
N ASP A 86 6.70 1.13 8.49
CA ASP A 86 6.32 0.29 7.35
C ASP A 86 4.79 0.20 7.15
N GLN A 87 3.99 0.93 7.92
CA GLN A 87 2.53 0.93 7.79
C GLN A 87 2.04 2.16 7.02
N LEU A 88 1.05 1.95 6.16
CA LEU A 88 0.33 2.98 5.42
C LEU A 88 -1.17 2.83 5.66
N SER A 89 -1.80 3.85 6.26
CA SER A 89 -3.25 3.96 6.40
C SER A 89 -3.78 4.87 5.30
N ILE A 90 -4.76 4.42 4.52
CA ILE A 90 -5.40 5.17 3.44
C ILE A 90 -6.87 5.33 3.78
N ARG A 91 -7.36 6.57 3.81
CA ARG A 91 -8.76 6.91 4.06
C ARG A 91 -9.35 7.59 2.85
N CYS A 92 -10.43 7.05 2.31
CA CYS A 92 -11.03 7.53 1.07
C CYS A 92 -12.42 8.13 1.30
N THR A 93 -12.87 8.92 0.34
CA THR A 93 -14.24 9.44 0.22
C THR A 93 -14.70 9.22 -1.20
N VAL A 94 -15.92 8.69 -1.37
CA VAL A 94 -16.54 8.52 -2.69
C VAL A 94 -16.83 9.87 -3.30
N VAL A 95 -16.37 10.07 -4.54
CA VAL A 95 -16.62 11.29 -5.30
C VAL A 95 -17.64 11.06 -6.40
N GLU A 96 -17.56 9.92 -7.09
CA GLU A 96 -18.37 9.67 -8.29
C GLU A 96 -18.47 8.18 -8.60
N PHE A 97 -19.69 7.73 -8.93
CA PHE A 97 -19.92 6.45 -9.59
C PHE A 97 -19.84 6.69 -11.10
N MET A 98 -18.72 6.32 -11.70
CA MET A 98 -18.49 6.44 -13.15
C MET A 98 -19.28 5.38 -13.93
N ASN A 99 -19.52 4.22 -13.32
CA ASN A 99 -20.45 3.19 -13.76
C ASN A 99 -21.06 2.49 -12.54
N GLY A 100 -22.26 1.93 -12.68
CA GLY A 100 -23.07 1.48 -11.55
C GLY A 100 -24.00 2.58 -11.03
N PHE A 101 -24.91 2.22 -10.13
CA PHE A 101 -25.78 3.18 -9.47
C PHE A 101 -25.21 3.62 -8.12
N SER A 102 -25.46 4.89 -7.77
CA SER A 102 -25.18 5.37 -6.42
C SER A 102 -25.95 4.53 -5.40
N SER A 103 -25.26 4.10 -4.36
CA SER A 103 -25.81 3.23 -3.33
C SER A 103 -25.38 3.70 -1.96
N GLU A 104 -26.34 3.81 -1.04
CA GLU A 104 -26.08 4.08 0.38
C GLU A 104 -25.27 2.96 1.05
N PHE A 105 -25.16 1.80 0.39
CA PHE A 105 -24.45 0.62 0.88
C PHE A 105 -23.03 0.52 0.33
N TYR A 106 -22.60 1.44 -0.55
CA TYR A 106 -21.21 1.51 -0.99
C TYR A 106 -20.42 2.40 -0.05
N TYR A 107 -19.51 1.78 0.71
CA TYR A 107 -18.65 2.48 1.67
C TYR A 107 -17.33 2.87 1.00
N PRO A 108 -16.65 3.94 1.47
CA PRO A 108 -15.34 4.29 0.95
C PRO A 108 -14.33 3.16 1.14
N ASP A 109 -13.48 2.97 0.12
CA ASP A 109 -12.46 1.91 0.11
C ASP A 109 -11.22 2.37 0.85
N ASN A 110 -11.23 2.19 2.17
CA ASN A 110 -10.07 2.47 2.99
C ASN A 110 -9.09 1.29 2.94
N PHE A 111 -7.82 1.55 3.24
CA PHE A 111 -6.81 0.50 3.30
C PHE A 111 -5.92 0.65 4.53
N THR A 112 -5.47 -0.48 5.08
CA THR A 112 -4.34 -0.55 6.00
C THR A 112 -3.33 -1.51 5.40
N LEU A 113 -2.15 -1.00 5.05
CA LEU A 113 -1.15 -1.73 4.28
C LEU A 113 0.20 -1.74 4.99
N THR A 114 0.89 -2.85 4.91
CA THR A 114 2.32 -2.98 5.20
C THR A 114 3.12 -2.79 3.90
N ILE A 115 4.12 -1.92 3.96
CA ILE A 115 5.05 -1.58 2.89
C ILE A 115 6.14 -2.64 2.86
N ALA A 116 6.06 -3.55 1.89
CA ALA A 116 7.05 -4.62 1.75
C ALA A 116 8.28 -4.16 0.94
N SER A 117 8.08 -3.29 -0.06
CA SER A 117 9.13 -2.69 -0.88
C SER A 117 8.60 -1.45 -1.60
N SER A 118 9.43 -0.81 -2.43
CA SER A 118 8.97 0.25 -3.34
C SER A 118 7.92 -0.26 -4.35
N GLU A 119 7.89 -1.56 -4.61
CA GLU A 119 7.10 -2.21 -5.66
C GLU A 119 5.82 -2.87 -5.15
N ARG A 120 5.70 -3.07 -3.83
CA ARG A 120 4.64 -3.90 -3.26
C ARG A 120 4.23 -3.45 -1.87
N MET A 121 2.93 -3.40 -1.66
CA MET A 121 2.30 -3.32 -0.34
C MET A 121 1.23 -4.40 -0.22
N HIS A 122 0.93 -4.83 1.01
CA HIS A 122 -0.11 -5.82 1.28
C HIS A 122 -0.79 -5.53 2.61
N GLY A 123 -2.04 -5.94 2.78
CA GLY A 123 -2.78 -5.70 4.00
C GLY A 123 -4.26 -5.94 3.80
N ALA A 124 -5.10 -4.99 4.16
CA ALA A 124 -6.54 -5.12 4.05
C ALA A 124 -7.22 -3.91 3.43
N LEU A 125 -8.20 -4.18 2.58
CA LEU A 125 -9.33 -3.29 2.29
C LEU A 125 -10.23 -3.25 3.52
N VAL A 126 -10.67 -2.05 3.91
CA VAL A 126 -11.61 -1.79 5.00
C VAL A 126 -12.72 -0.88 4.47
N SER A 127 -13.82 -1.51 4.06
CA SER A 127 -15.00 -0.87 3.49
C SER A 127 -16.25 -1.41 4.21
N ALA A 128 -17.32 -1.76 3.50
CA ALA A 128 -18.50 -2.45 4.04
C ALA A 128 -18.13 -3.77 4.74
N SER A 129 -17.02 -4.37 4.30
CA SER A 129 -16.38 -5.54 4.89
C SER A 129 -14.86 -5.36 4.90
N THR A 130 -14.15 -6.33 5.47
CA THR A 130 -12.68 -6.39 5.44
C THR A 130 -12.23 -7.52 4.53
N ALA A 131 -11.28 -7.23 3.63
CA ALA A 131 -10.75 -8.23 2.70
C ALA A 131 -9.23 -8.08 2.55
N PRO A 132 -8.48 -9.18 2.41
CA PRO A 132 -7.06 -9.12 2.07
C PRO A 132 -6.84 -8.33 0.78
N ALA A 133 -5.86 -7.42 0.79
CA ALA A 133 -5.55 -6.56 -0.35
C ALA A 133 -4.05 -6.56 -0.66
N VAL A 134 -3.72 -6.43 -1.95
CA VAL A 134 -2.36 -6.32 -2.44
C VAL A 134 -2.28 -5.14 -3.39
N TRP A 135 -1.29 -4.28 -3.18
CA TRP A 135 -0.96 -3.16 -4.06
C TRP A 135 0.38 -3.45 -4.74
N GLN A 136 0.43 -3.27 -6.06
CA GLN A 136 1.62 -3.44 -6.88
C GLN A 136 1.90 -2.15 -7.64
N ARG A 137 3.17 -1.79 -7.77
CA ARG A 137 3.56 -0.59 -8.50
C ARG A 137 3.10 -0.67 -9.96
N ASN A 138 2.59 0.46 -10.45
CA ASN A 138 2.14 0.61 -11.82
C ASN A 138 3.00 1.64 -12.53
N ASP A 139 4.20 1.27 -12.91
CA ASP A 139 5.14 2.18 -13.58
C ASP A 139 4.81 2.44 -15.05
N GLY A 140 3.67 1.93 -15.54
CA GLY A 140 3.31 2.04 -16.93
C GLY A 140 4.27 1.23 -17.78
N GLY A 141 3.95 -0.05 -17.99
CA GLY A 141 4.42 -0.70 -19.20
C GLY A 141 3.85 0.10 -20.37
N ILE A 142 4.67 0.96 -20.98
CA ILE A 142 4.37 1.51 -22.30
C ILE A 142 4.38 0.30 -23.24
N SER A 143 3.21 -0.21 -23.58
CA SER A 143 2.99 -1.05 -24.75
C SER A 143 2.41 -0.20 -25.87
#